data_AF-A0A242LAG2-F1
#
_entry.id   AF-A0A242LAG2-F1
#
_cell.length_a   1.000
_cell.length_b   1.000
_cell.length_c   1.000
_cell.angle_alpha   90.00
_cell.angle_beta   90.00
_cell.angle_gamma   90.00
#
_symmetry.space_group_name_H-M   'P 1'
#
loop_
_entity.id
_entity.type
_entity.pdbx_description
1 polymer ?
#
loop_
_entity_poly.entity_id
_entity_poly.type
_entity_poly.pdbx_seq_one_letter_code
_entity_poly.pdbx_strand_id
1 'polypeptide(L)'
;MRRMEKEFNKIFLKYQNELEKFGVLDTEQAENQKWWARDTIAKDCDLNLDVKRLCLMGRVEIRMYYDGTFGLSKECVPFFVNDLVSLQGVMKYFYGTPFELHFRKINKLDFVRYEVSIPEIKANNFRKLEIYIEQMNISLHEIDKHCHYD
;
A
#
# COMPACT_ATOMS: atom_id res chain seq x y z
N MET A 1 6.24 27.64 -3.90
CA MET A 1 5.07 26.85 -3.47
C MET A 1 3.83 27.39 -4.17
N ARG A 2 3.22 26.59 -5.06
CA ARG A 2 2.05 26.97 -5.88
C ARG A 2 0.83 27.20 -4.95
N ARG A 3 -0.15 28.02 -5.35
CA ARG A 3 -1.36 28.31 -4.52
C ARG A 3 -2.10 27.02 -4.09
N MET A 4 -2.22 26.07 -5.01
CA MET A 4 -2.86 24.77 -4.77
C MET A 4 -2.14 23.95 -3.69
N GLU A 5 -0.80 23.95 -3.64
CA GLU A 5 -0.03 23.24 -2.61
C GLU A 5 -0.31 23.78 -1.21
N LYS A 6 -0.46 25.11 -1.07
CA LYS A 6 -0.76 25.74 0.22
C LYS A 6 -2.16 25.39 0.72
N GLU A 7 -3.14 25.33 -0.17
CA GLU A 7 -4.51 24.93 0.17
C GLU A 7 -4.58 23.44 0.50
N PHE A 8 -3.88 22.60 -0.25
CA PHE A 8 -3.80 21.16 0.01
C PHE A 8 -3.14 20.86 1.36
N ASN A 9 -2.03 21.52 1.71
CA ASN A 9 -1.33 21.28 2.98
C ASN A 9 -2.21 21.50 4.22
N LYS A 10 -3.20 22.39 4.15
CA LYS A 10 -4.17 22.60 5.25
C LYS A 10 -5.10 21.40 5.42
N ILE A 11 -5.51 20.79 4.31
CA ILE A 11 -6.39 19.62 4.29
C ILE A 11 -5.60 18.36 4.63
N PHE A 12 -4.35 18.27 4.18
CA PHE A 12 -3.45 17.14 4.43
C PHE A 12 -3.29 16.85 5.92
N LEU A 13 -3.15 17.87 6.76
CA LEU A 13 -3.02 17.69 8.21
C LEU A 13 -4.20 16.93 8.83
N LYS A 14 -5.41 17.14 8.29
CA LYS A 14 -6.60 16.39 8.71
C LYS A 14 -6.47 14.91 8.32
N TYR A 15 -6.07 14.64 7.09
CA TYR A 15 -5.91 13.26 6.62
C TYR A 15 -4.77 12.53 7.31
N GLN A 16 -3.67 13.22 7.60
CA GLN A 16 -2.54 12.67 8.35
C GLN A 16 -2.99 12.11 9.70
N ASN A 17 -3.71 12.90 10.50
CA ASN A 17 -4.21 12.46 11.81
C ASN A 17 -5.14 11.25 11.73
N GLU A 18 -5.90 11.12 10.64
CA GLU A 18 -6.77 9.97 10.43
C GLU A 18 -5.97 8.73 9.97
N LEU A 19 -4.98 8.90 9.08
CA LEU A 19 -4.09 7.82 8.63
C LEU A 19 -3.24 7.25 9.77
N GLU A 20 -2.77 8.11 10.67
CA GLU A 20 -1.99 7.71 11.85
C GLU A 20 -2.76 6.82 12.83
N LYS A 21 -4.09 6.72 12.70
CA LYS A 21 -4.90 5.75 13.47
C LYS A 21 -4.67 4.30 13.01
N PHE A 22 -4.24 4.10 11.77
CA PHE A 22 -4.00 2.78 11.19
C PHE A 22 -2.56 2.29 11.37
N GLY A 23 -1.61 3.21 11.56
CA GLY A 23 -0.19 2.87 11.61
C GLY A 23 0.71 4.09 11.66
N VAL A 24 2.00 3.87 11.39
CA VAL A 24 3.00 4.95 11.39
C VAL A 24 3.12 5.52 9.98
N LEU A 25 2.75 6.78 9.80
CA LEU A 25 2.86 7.48 8.53
C LEU A 25 4.29 8.05 8.37
N ASP A 26 4.95 7.64 7.30
CA ASP A 26 6.19 8.25 6.83
C ASP A 26 5.86 9.22 5.69
N THR A 27 6.22 10.49 5.90
CA THR A 27 5.94 11.59 4.98
C THR A 27 7.22 12.18 4.37
N GLU A 28 8.38 11.57 4.68
CA GLU A 28 9.61 11.90 3.98
C GLU A 28 9.40 11.60 2.50
N GLN A 29 9.69 12.59 1.67
CA GLN A 29 9.36 12.56 0.25
C GLN A 29 9.88 11.25 -0.35
N ALA A 30 8.96 10.39 -0.81
CA ALA A 30 9.34 9.23 -1.61
C ALA A 30 10.20 9.74 -2.78
N GLU A 31 11.51 9.50 -2.73
CA GLU A 31 12.50 9.98 -3.71
C GLU A 31 12.19 9.48 -5.13
N ASN A 32 11.26 8.53 -5.24
CA ASN A 32 10.82 7.88 -6.48
C ASN A 32 9.57 8.51 -7.12
N GLN A 33 9.30 9.80 -6.92
CA GLN A 33 8.32 10.48 -7.76
C GLN A 33 8.79 10.47 -9.22
N LYS A 34 8.21 9.58 -10.02
CA LYS A 34 8.33 9.60 -11.47
C LYS A 34 7.99 11.02 -11.95
N TRP A 35 8.94 11.69 -12.60
CA TRP A 35 8.86 13.12 -12.92
C TRP A 35 7.59 13.54 -13.68
N TRP A 36 6.95 12.60 -14.39
CA TRP A 36 5.72 12.81 -15.16
C TRP A 36 4.42 12.79 -14.34
N ALA A 37 4.45 12.38 -13.07
CA ALA A 37 3.25 12.33 -12.19
C ALA A 37 3.13 13.53 -11.23
N ARG A 38 4.08 14.47 -11.29
CA ARG A 38 4.16 15.61 -10.36
C ARG A 38 3.01 16.61 -10.49
N ASP A 39 2.38 16.69 -11.66
CA ASP A 39 1.26 17.62 -11.87
C ASP A 39 -0.10 17.04 -11.44
N THR A 40 -0.17 15.76 -11.07
CA THR A 40 -1.41 15.10 -10.62
C THR A 40 -1.37 14.68 -9.15
N ILE A 41 -0.22 14.25 -8.64
CA ILE A 41 -0.03 13.83 -7.25
C ILE A 41 0.25 15.06 -6.37
N ALA A 42 -0.61 15.29 -5.39
CA ALA A 42 -0.43 16.33 -4.38
C ALA A 42 0.51 15.87 -3.25
N LYS A 43 0.41 14.60 -2.85
CA LYS A 43 1.25 14.01 -1.81
C LYS A 43 1.39 12.51 -2.01
N ASP A 44 2.57 11.99 -1.70
CA ASP A 44 2.88 10.56 -1.64
C ASP A 44 3.47 10.28 -0.26
N CYS A 45 2.97 9.26 0.42
CA CYS A 45 3.34 8.88 1.78
C CYS A 45 3.39 7.36 1.89
N ASP A 46 4.21 6.85 2.79
CA ASP A 46 4.13 5.44 3.19
C ASP A 46 3.39 5.30 4.51
N LEU A 47 2.47 4.35 4.58
CA LEU A 47 1.79 3.98 5.81
C LEU A 47 2.29 2.61 6.24
N ASN A 48 2.89 2.53 7.42
CA ASN A 48 3.37 1.26 7.97
C ASN A 48 2.31 0.70 8.92
N LEU A 49 1.55 -0.27 8.43
CA LEU A 49 0.53 -1.00 9.17
C LEU A 49 1.19 -1.99 10.12
N ASP A 50 0.86 -1.92 11.41
CA ASP A 50 1.41 -2.77 12.49
C ASP A 50 2.90 -3.10 12.33
N VAL A 51 3.75 -2.07 12.46
CA VAL A 51 5.22 -2.16 12.32
C VAL A 51 5.82 -3.32 13.14
N LYS A 52 5.27 -3.60 14.32
CA LYS A 52 5.80 -4.61 15.24
C LYS A 52 5.60 -6.02 14.71
N ARG A 53 4.48 -6.27 14.03
CA ARG A 53 4.10 -7.60 13.56
C ARG A 53 4.41 -7.79 12.08
N LEU A 54 3.92 -6.89 11.23
CA LEU A 54 4.03 -7.03 9.78
C LEU A 54 5.38 -6.57 9.24
N CYS A 55 6.18 -5.81 10.00
CA CYS A 55 7.46 -5.26 9.52
C CYS A 55 7.28 -4.57 8.14
N LEU A 56 8.14 -4.88 7.16
CA LEU A 56 8.06 -4.35 5.79
C LEU A 56 6.82 -4.85 5.00
N MET A 57 6.21 -5.97 5.40
CA MET A 57 4.97 -6.44 4.77
C MET A 57 3.82 -5.46 5.01
N GLY A 58 3.83 -4.76 6.15
CA GLY A 58 2.83 -3.74 6.51
C GLY A 58 3.02 -2.40 5.82
N ARG A 59 4.15 -2.16 5.13
CA ARG A 59 4.37 -0.91 4.39
C ARG A 59 3.50 -0.89 3.13
N VAL A 60 2.62 0.11 3.05
CA VAL A 60 1.74 0.38 1.90
C VAL A 60 1.89 1.83 1.49
N GLU A 61 1.73 2.12 0.19
CA GLU A 61 1.87 3.47 -0.33
C GLU A 61 0.50 4.16 -0.42
N ILE A 62 0.42 5.41 0.05
CA ILE A 62 -0.77 6.26 0.02
C ILE A 62 -0.48 7.46 -0.88
N ARG A 63 -1.24 7.58 -1.97
CA ARG A 63 -1.19 8.74 -2.86
C ARG A 63 -2.41 9.62 -2.69
N MET A 64 -2.20 10.91 -2.63
CA MET A 64 -3.26 11.91 -2.62
C MET A 64 -3.14 12.78 -3.86
N TYR A 65 -4.24 12.97 -4.57
CA TYR A 65 -4.28 13.65 -5.85
C TYR A 65 -4.89 15.05 -5.71
N TYR A 66 -4.51 15.98 -6.59
CA TYR A 66 -5.06 17.34 -6.57
C TYR A 66 -6.57 17.39 -6.89
N ASP A 67 -7.10 16.35 -7.53
CA ASP A 67 -8.54 16.20 -7.80
C ASP A 67 -9.36 15.71 -6.58
N GLY A 68 -8.70 15.48 -5.44
CA GLY A 68 -9.33 15.01 -4.21
C GLY A 68 -9.52 13.48 -4.15
N THR A 69 -9.01 12.74 -5.12
CA THR A 69 -8.97 11.26 -5.06
C THR A 69 -7.74 10.77 -4.31
N PHE A 70 -7.76 9.49 -3.96
CA PHE A 70 -6.72 8.81 -3.21
C PHE A 70 -6.30 7.51 -3.91
N GLY A 71 -5.07 7.08 -3.69
CA GLY A 71 -4.51 5.81 -4.13
C GLY A 71 -3.98 5.03 -2.94
N LEU A 72 -4.18 3.72 -2.96
CA LEU A 72 -3.54 2.77 -2.05
C LEU A 72 -2.85 1.69 -2.90
N SER A 73 -1.58 1.40 -2.63
CA SER A 73 -0.83 0.31 -3.26
C SER A 73 0.11 -0.40 -2.29
N LYS A 74 0.63 -1.55 -2.74
CA LYS A 74 1.82 -2.21 -2.21
C LYS A 74 2.67 -2.66 -3.40
N GLU A 75 3.24 -1.70 -4.10
CA GLU A 75 3.94 -1.94 -5.36
C GLU A 75 5.44 -1.64 -5.26
N CYS A 76 5.81 -0.57 -4.55
CA CYS A 76 7.22 -0.18 -4.40
C CYS A 76 7.96 -1.14 -3.45
N VAL A 77 7.25 -1.64 -2.44
CA VAL A 77 7.77 -2.63 -1.49
C VAL A 77 6.91 -3.90 -1.54
N PRO A 78 7.12 -4.77 -2.56
CA PRO A 78 6.43 -6.03 -2.65
C PRO A 78 6.86 -6.97 -1.50
N PHE A 79 6.09 -8.04 -1.30
CA PHE A 79 6.45 -9.10 -0.35
C PHE A 79 6.64 -10.42 -1.09
N PHE A 80 7.30 -11.38 -0.43
CA PHE A 80 7.67 -12.63 -1.08
C PHE A 80 7.10 -13.81 -0.30
N VAL A 81 6.52 -14.75 -1.03
CA VAL A 81 6.05 -16.01 -0.47
C VAL A 81 6.81 -17.17 -1.08
N ASN A 82 7.08 -18.16 -0.25
CA ASN A 82 7.70 -19.40 -0.68
C ASN A 82 6.59 -20.39 -1.07
N ASP A 83 6.85 -21.22 -2.08
CA ASP A 83 5.93 -22.27 -2.54
C ASP A 83 4.55 -21.83 -3.10
N LEU A 84 3.85 -22.78 -3.71
CA LEU A 84 2.54 -22.55 -4.35
C LEU A 84 1.40 -22.47 -3.33
N VAL A 85 1.52 -23.16 -2.19
CA VAL A 85 0.47 -23.21 -1.16
C VAL A 85 0.35 -21.87 -0.47
N SER A 86 1.48 -21.23 -0.13
CA SER A 86 1.48 -19.87 0.42
C SER A 86 0.93 -18.86 -0.59
N LEU A 87 1.28 -18.98 -1.88
CA LEU A 87 0.69 -18.11 -2.92
C LEU A 87 -0.84 -18.29 -3.03
N GLN A 88 -1.34 -19.52 -2.96
CA GLN A 88 -2.78 -19.79 -2.92
C GLN A 88 -3.42 -19.22 -1.65
N GLY A 89 -2.71 -19.25 -0.51
CA GLY A 89 -3.10 -18.58 0.73
C GLY A 89 -3.28 -17.08 0.53
N VAL A 90 -2.29 -16.41 -0.05
CA VAL A 90 -2.37 -14.98 -0.40
C VAL A 90 -3.59 -14.71 -1.28
N MET A 91 -3.77 -15.46 -2.36
CA MET A 91 -4.94 -15.31 -3.26
C MET A 91 -6.26 -15.47 -2.51
N LYS A 92 -6.34 -16.44 -1.59
CA LYS A 92 -7.52 -16.68 -0.76
C LYS A 92 -7.84 -15.50 0.15
N TYR A 93 -6.83 -14.90 0.80
CA TYR A 93 -7.04 -13.80 1.74
C TYR A 93 -7.34 -12.45 1.07
N PHE A 94 -7.07 -12.33 -0.23
CA PHE A 94 -7.50 -11.20 -1.05
C PHE A 94 -8.76 -11.49 -1.87
N TYR A 95 -9.26 -12.72 -1.87
CA TYR A 95 -10.46 -13.09 -2.62
C TYR A 95 -11.69 -12.30 -2.11
N GLY A 96 -12.40 -11.64 -3.03
CA GLY A 96 -13.56 -10.81 -2.71
C GLY A 96 -13.22 -9.42 -2.17
N THR A 97 -11.93 -9.08 -2.02
CA THR A 97 -11.47 -7.72 -1.80
C THR A 97 -11.39 -6.96 -3.13
N PRO A 98 -11.30 -5.62 -3.13
CA PRO A 98 -11.20 -4.84 -4.37
C PRO A 98 -9.77 -4.84 -4.96
N PHE A 99 -8.81 -5.50 -4.30
CA PHE A 99 -7.41 -5.48 -4.69
C PHE A 99 -7.11 -6.46 -5.83
N GLU A 100 -6.40 -5.95 -6.83
CA GLU A 100 -5.76 -6.79 -7.83
C GLU A 100 -4.43 -7.30 -7.27
N LEU A 101 -4.15 -8.60 -7.42
CA LEU A 101 -2.86 -9.17 -7.06
C LEU A 101 -2.02 -9.36 -8.30
N HIS A 102 -0.83 -8.75 -8.30
CA HIS A 102 0.21 -9.04 -9.28
C HIS A 102 1.23 -9.96 -8.64
N PHE A 103 1.58 -11.03 -9.34
CA PHE A 103 2.62 -11.92 -8.86
C PHE A 103 3.48 -12.43 -10.00
N ARG A 104 4.77 -12.60 -9.71
CA ARG A 104 5.72 -13.20 -10.65
C ARG A 104 6.57 -14.23 -9.95
N LYS A 105 6.83 -15.35 -10.64
CA LYS A 105 7.78 -16.35 -10.17
C LYS A 105 9.21 -15.85 -10.36
N ILE A 106 10.03 -15.97 -9.32
CA ILE A 106 11.46 -15.62 -9.38
C ILE A 106 12.25 -16.84 -9.90
N ASN A 107 12.66 -16.78 -11.17
CA ASN A 107 13.21 -17.93 -11.89
C ASN A 107 14.74 -18.14 -11.74
N LYS A 108 15.35 -17.64 -10.66
CA LYS A 108 16.83 -17.69 -10.47
C LYS A 108 17.25 -18.09 -9.05
N LEU A 109 16.38 -18.82 -8.36
CA LEU A 109 16.62 -19.32 -7.01
C LEU A 109 16.57 -20.85 -7.04
N ASP A 110 17.33 -21.48 -6.16
CA ASP A 110 17.32 -22.94 -5.97
C ASP A 110 16.03 -23.44 -5.28
N PHE A 111 15.14 -22.50 -4.89
CA PHE A 111 13.84 -22.76 -4.30
C PHE A 111 12.74 -21.94 -4.98
N VAL A 112 11.48 -22.35 -4.79
CA VAL A 112 10.32 -21.66 -5.36
C VAL A 112 10.01 -20.41 -4.53
N ARG A 113 10.03 -19.25 -5.18
CA ARG A 113 9.65 -17.97 -4.60
C ARG A 113 8.79 -17.17 -5.57
N TYR A 114 7.76 -16.53 -5.03
CA TYR A 114 6.91 -15.59 -5.76
C TYR A 114 7.05 -14.22 -5.13
N GLU A 115 7.24 -13.20 -5.97
CA GLU A 115 7.03 -11.82 -5.57
C GLU A 115 5.56 -11.49 -5.76
N VAL A 116 4.96 -10.84 -4.75
CA VAL A 116 3.58 -10.38 -4.77
C VAL A 116 3.56 -8.87 -4.56
N SER A 117 2.88 -8.18 -5.46
CA SER A 117 2.60 -6.75 -5.39
C SER A 117 1.12 -6.48 -5.57
N ILE A 118 0.68 -5.32 -5.07
CA ILE A 118 -0.70 -4.86 -5.16
C ILE A 118 -0.65 -3.50 -5.86
N PRO A 119 -1.07 -3.43 -7.14
CA PRO A 119 -1.12 -2.16 -7.87
C PRO A 119 -2.03 -1.14 -7.18
N GLU A 120 -1.89 0.12 -7.59
CA GLU A 120 -2.73 1.18 -7.05
C GLU A 120 -4.21 0.96 -7.36
N ILE A 121 -5.01 0.96 -6.30
CA ILE A 121 -6.46 1.13 -6.38
C ILE A 121 -6.85 2.56 -6.04
N LYS A 122 -7.74 3.14 -6.86
CA LYS A 122 -8.31 4.48 -6.63
C LYS A 122 -9.47 4.46 -5.66
N ALA A 123 -9.44 5.37 -4.70
CA ALA A 123 -10.56 5.74 -3.84
C ALA A 123 -11.02 7.16 -4.19
N ASN A 124 -12.33 7.33 -4.38
CA ASN A 124 -12.94 8.61 -4.79
C ASN A 124 -13.17 9.57 -3.60
N ASN A 125 -12.96 9.10 -2.37
CA ASN A 125 -13.02 9.90 -1.16
C ASN A 125 -12.24 9.19 -0.05
N PHE A 126 -11.98 9.92 1.03
CA PHE A 126 -11.17 9.43 2.15
C PHE A 126 -11.82 8.25 2.89
N ARG A 127 -13.14 8.25 3.06
CA ARG A 127 -13.85 7.12 3.69
C ARG A 127 -13.64 5.81 2.96
N LYS A 128 -13.62 5.85 1.62
CA LYS A 128 -13.34 4.67 0.80
C LYS A 128 -11.89 4.22 0.93
N LEU A 129 -10.95 5.17 1.06
CA LEU A 129 -9.55 4.87 1.35
C LEU A 129 -9.42 4.14 2.70
N GLU A 130 -10.08 4.62 3.76
CA GLU A 130 -10.07 3.97 5.09
C GLU A 130 -10.52 2.51 5.00
N ILE A 131 -11.64 2.25 4.31
CA ILE A 131 -12.15 0.88 4.10
C ILE A 131 -11.11 0.00 3.39
N TYR A 132 -10.42 0.54 2.38
CA TYR A 132 -9.37 -0.20 1.69
C TYR A 132 -8.17 -0.47 2.61
N ILE A 133 -7.74 0.51 3.41
CA ILE A 133 -6.66 0.32 4.38
C ILE A 133 -7.03 -0.78 5.39
N GLU A 134 -8.26 -0.78 5.90
CA GLU A 134 -8.74 -1.83 6.81
C GLU A 134 -8.71 -3.22 6.15
N GLN A 135 -9.22 -3.34 4.93
CA GLN A 135 -9.22 -4.61 4.19
C GLN A 135 -7.80 -5.09 3.90
N MET A 136 -6.92 -4.20 3.46
CA MET A 136 -5.51 -4.49 3.25
C MET A 136 -4.87 -4.99 4.54
N ASN A 137 -5.09 -4.28 5.65
CA ASN A 137 -4.54 -4.64 6.95
C ASN A 137 -4.99 -6.03 7.40
N ILE A 138 -6.28 -6.36 7.24
CA ILE A 138 -6.83 -7.69 7.56
C ILE A 138 -6.16 -8.77 6.70
N SER A 139 -6.10 -8.58 5.38
CA SER A 139 -5.51 -9.57 4.46
C SER A 139 -4.03 -9.81 4.77
N LEU A 140 -3.25 -8.75 5.06
CA LEU A 140 -1.85 -8.88 5.42
C LEU A 140 -1.64 -9.62 6.75
N HIS A 141 -2.51 -9.40 7.74
CA HIS A 141 -2.46 -10.13 9.02
C HIS A 141 -2.82 -11.62 8.89
N GLU A 142 -3.74 -11.95 7.99
CA GLU A 142 -4.06 -13.34 7.71
C GLU A 142 -2.91 -14.05 6.98
N ILE A 143 -2.24 -13.36 6.05
CA ILE A 143 -1.01 -13.85 5.41
C ILE A 143 0.09 -14.04 6.45
N ASP A 144 0.30 -13.06 7.33
CA ASP A 144 1.30 -13.14 8.41
C ASP A 144 1.13 -14.40 9.27
N LYS A 145 -0.12 -14.74 9.56
CA LYS A 145 -0.47 -15.85 10.43
C LYS A 145 -0.40 -17.22 9.74
N HIS A 146 -0.62 -17.28 8.43
CA HIS A 146 -0.95 -18.52 7.74
C HIS A 146 -0.07 -18.85 6.53
N CYS A 147 0.76 -17.92 6.06
CA CYS A 147 1.62 -18.12 4.91
C CYS A 147 3.09 -18.10 5.34
N HIS A 148 3.92 -18.87 4.66
CA HIS A 148 5.37 -18.77 4.82
C HIS A 148 5.88 -17.64 3.92
N TYR A 149 6.14 -16.50 4.53
CA TYR A 149 6.71 -15.32 3.88
C TYR A 149 7.98 -14.89 4.62
N ASP A 150 8.90 -14.31 3.86
CA ASP A 150 10.17 -13.78 4.36
C ASP A 150 10.10 -12.25 4.52
#